data_AF-A0A954UYN9-F1
#
_entry.id   AF-A0A954UYN9-F1
#
_cell.length_a   1.000
_cell.length_b   1.000
_cell.length_c   1.000
_cell.angle_alpha   90.00
_cell.angle_beta   90.00
_cell.angle_gamma   90.00
#
_symmetry.space_group_name_H-M   'P 1'
#
loop_
_entity.id
_entity.type
_entity.pdbx_description
1 polymer ?
#
loop_
_entity_poly.entity_id
_entity_poly.type
_entity_poly.pdbx_seq_one_letter_code
_entity_poly.pdbx_strand_id
1 'polypeptide(L)' 'MLFTKIVPNCKKLGLLDRNDKWLRRRFEELGVIQFEDLTDTSDEYQAFALGENELTSTKIA' A
#
# COMPACT_ATOMS: atom_id res chain seq x y z
N MET A 1 -14.03 4.46 -2.08
CA MET A 1 -12.58 4.43 -2.36
C MET A 1 -11.86 3.28 -1.61
N LEU A 2 -12.38 2.05 -1.67
CA LEU A 2 -11.78 0.90 -0.96
C LEU A 2 -10.65 0.27 -1.81
N PHE A 3 -10.95 -0.01 -3.07
CA PHE A 3 -10.01 -0.67 -4.00
C PHE A 3 -8.83 0.22 -4.42
N THR A 4 -8.99 1.54 -4.34
CA THR A 4 -7.90 2.51 -4.59
C THR A 4 -6.75 2.40 -3.60
N LYS A 5 -6.96 1.75 -2.44
CA LYS A 5 -5.91 1.45 -1.46
C LYS A 5 -5.53 -0.02 -1.47
N ILE A 6 -6.50 -0.93 -1.60
CA ILE A 6 -6.22 -2.38 -1.55
C ILE A 6 -5.38 -2.86 -2.74
N VAL A 7 -5.74 -2.47 -3.97
CA VAL A 7 -5.06 -2.96 -5.18
C VAL A 7 -3.57 -2.56 -5.21
N PRO A 8 -3.18 -1.30 -4.95
CA PRO A 8 -1.75 -0.96 -4.96
C PRO A 8 -0.97 -1.55 -3.77
N ASN A 9 -1.60 -1.73 -2.59
CA ASN A 9 -1.00 -2.50 -1.48
C ASN A 9 -0.69 -3.95 -1.89
N CYS A 10 -1.66 -4.63 -2.51
CA CYS A 10 -1.48 -6.01 -2.98
C CYS A 10 -0.37 -6.11 -4.04
N LYS A 11 -0.20 -5.09 -4.90
CA LYS A 11 0.91 -5.00 -5.85
C LYS A 11 2.25 -4.87 -5.13
N LYS A 12 2.35 -3.94 -4.18
CA LYS A 12 3.58 -3.68 -3.41
C LYS A 12 4.04 -4.89 -2.59
N LEU A 13 3.09 -5.62 -2.00
CA LEU A 13 3.35 -6.88 -1.28
C LEU A 13 3.66 -8.06 -2.23
N GLY A 14 3.58 -7.85 -3.55
CA GLY A 14 3.79 -8.88 -4.57
C GLY A 14 2.67 -9.92 -4.65
N LEU A 15 1.53 -9.70 -3.99
CA LEU A 15 0.43 -10.67 -3.90
C LEU A 15 -0.33 -10.84 -5.21
N LEU A 16 -0.34 -9.80 -6.07
CA LEU A 16 -1.03 -9.86 -7.38
C LEU A 16 -0.45 -10.95 -8.28
N ASP A 17 0.87 -11.11 -8.25
CA ASP A 17 1.59 -11.99 -9.18
C ASP A 17 2.02 -13.33 -8.55
N ARG A 18 1.68 -13.55 -7.27
CA ARG A 18 1.87 -14.83 -6.57
C ARG A 18 0.74 -15.81 -6.89
N ASN A 19 0.96 -17.09 -6.56
CA ASN A 19 -0.03 -18.17 -6.69
C ASN A 19 -0.75 -18.17 -8.07
N ASP A 20 0.04 -18.32 -9.14
CA ASP A 20 -0.43 -18.33 -10.54
C ASP A 20 -1.32 -17.13 -10.93
N LYS A 21 -1.08 -15.97 -10.31
CA LYS A 21 -1.80 -14.72 -10.58
C LYS A 21 -3.30 -14.82 -10.29
N TRP A 22 -3.71 -15.69 -9.37
CA TRP A 22 -5.13 -15.86 -9.00
C TRP A 22 -5.77 -14.54 -8.57
N LEU A 23 -5.08 -13.76 -7.72
CA LEU A 23 -5.61 -12.50 -7.20
C LEU A 23 -5.74 -11.43 -8.29
N ARG A 24 -4.75 -11.34 -9.18
CA ARG A 24 -4.80 -10.44 -10.35
C ARG A 24 -6.04 -10.71 -11.21
N ARG A 25 -6.30 -11.98 -11.55
CA ARG A 25 -7.49 -12.35 -12.35
C ARG A 25 -8.80 -11.94 -11.68
N ARG A 26 -8.89 -12.06 -10.35
CA ARG A 26 -10.08 -11.61 -9.60
C ARG A 26 -10.28 -10.10 -9.65
N PHE A 27 -9.19 -9.33 -9.58
CA PHE A 27 -9.27 -7.87 -9.72
C PHE A 27 -9.55 -7.42 -11.16
N GLU A 28 -9.11 -8.17 -12.16
CA GLU A 28 -9.50 -7.98 -13.57
C GLU A 28 -11.00 -8.26 -13.76
N GLU A 29 -11.51 -9.39 -13.26
CA GLU A 29 -12.94 -9.75 -13.31
C GLU A 29 -13.85 -8.71 -12.61
N LEU A 30 -13.38 -8.14 -11.50
CA LEU A 30 -14.08 -7.09 -10.75
C LEU A 30 -13.93 -5.70 -11.38
N GLY A 31 -13.10 -5.53 -12.41
CA GLY A 31 -12.85 -4.25 -13.06
C GLY A 31 -12.10 -3.23 -12.19
N VAL A 32 -11.39 -3.69 -11.15
CA VAL A 32 -10.67 -2.82 -10.20
C VAL A 32 -9.16 -2.81 -10.40
N ILE A 33 -8.63 -3.63 -11.32
CA ILE A 33 -7.18 -3.73 -11.58
C ILE A 33 -6.55 -2.41 -12.04
N GLN A 34 -7.34 -1.51 -12.63
CA GLN A 34 -6.93 -0.15 -13.03
C GLN A 34 -6.37 0.71 -11.89
N PHE A 35 -6.64 0.32 -10.64
CA PHE A 35 -6.13 1.02 -9.45
C PHE A 35 -4.73 0.55 -9.02
N GLU A 36 -4.08 -0.38 -9.73
CA GLU A 36 -2.80 -0.96 -9.31
C GLU A 36 -1.61 0.00 -9.33
N ASP A 37 -1.70 1.09 -10.10
CA ASP A 37 -0.68 2.14 -10.19
C ASP A 37 -1.04 3.41 -9.39
N LEU A 38 -2.15 3.40 -8.67
CA LEU A 38 -2.47 4.51 -7.77
C LEU A 38 -1.50 4.53 -6.59
N THR A 39 -1.20 5.75 -6.12
CA THR A 39 -0.42 5.97 -4.91
C THR A 39 -1.10 5.25 -3.74
N ASP A 40 -0.40 4.25 -3.22
CA ASP A 40 -0.78 3.54 -2.02
C ASP A 40 -0.67 4.45 -0.77
N THR A 41 -1.38 4.14 0.31
CA THR A 41 -1.24 4.80 1.62
C THR A 41 0.07 4.48 2.33
N SER A 42 0.96 3.70 1.72
CA SER A 42 2.28 3.41 2.27
C SER A 42 3.10 4.66 2.62
N ASP A 43 2.90 5.78 1.93
CA ASP A 43 3.58 7.04 2.24
C ASP A 43 3.09 7.68 3.55
N GLU A 44 1.91 7.29 4.05
CA GLU A 44 1.41 7.70 5.37
C GLU A 44 2.27 7.08 6.49
N TYR A 45 2.77 5.85 6.33
CA TYR A 45 3.65 5.21 7.31
C TYR A 45 5.04 5.86 7.39
N GLN A 46 5.60 6.32 6.26
CA GLN A 46 6.87 7.05 6.26
C GLN A 46 6.73 8.41 6.96
N ALA A 47 5.59 9.08 6.78
CA ALA A 47 5.28 10.31 7.50
C ALA A 47 5.15 10.09 9.03
N PHE A 48 4.58 8.96 9.48
CA PHE A 48 4.55 8.61 10.91
C PHE A 48 5.91 8.19 11.47
N ALA A 49 6.74 7.47 10.70
CA ALA A 49 8.07 7.03 11.13
C ALA A 49 9.05 8.20 11.32
N LEU A 50 8.90 9.29 10.55
CA LEU A 50 9.68 10.52 10.75
C LEU A 50 9.28 11.26 12.04
N GLY A 51 8.02 11.15 12.49
CA GLY A 51 7.54 11.78 13.71
C GLY A 51 8.06 11.13 15.00
N GLU A 52 8.26 9.81 15.03
CA GLU A 52 8.81 9.13 16.22
C GLU A 52 10.26 9.53 16.53
N ASN A 53 11.06 9.82 15.50
CA ASN A 53 12.46 10.18 15.65
C ASN A 53 12.66 11.67 16.06
N GLU A 54 11.76 12.57 15.67
CA GLU A 54 11.75 13.95 16.17
C GLU A 54 11.28 14.03 17.64
N LEU A 55 10.25 13.24 18.01
CA LEU A 55 9.72 13.20 19.38
C LEU A 55 10.70 12.64 20.42
N THR A 56 11.58 11.72 20.02
CA THR A 56 12.64 11.20 20.90
C THR A 56 13.77 12.21 21.08
N SER A 57 14.12 12.99 20.05
CA SER A 57 15.18 14.00 20.14
C SER A 57 14.81 15.20 21.03
N THR A 58 13.53 15.59 21.11
CA THR A 58 13.09 16.72 21.95
C THR A 58 12.95 16.35 23.43
N LYS A 59 12.80 15.07 23.77
CA LYS A 59 12.61 14.61 25.16
C LYS A 59 13.90 14.47 25.98
N ILE A 60 15.07 14.70 25.37
CA ILE A 60 16.39 14.56 26.00
C ILE A 60 17.15 15.89 26.13
N ALA A 61 16.46 17.03 25.96
CA ALA A 61 17.01 18.38 26.17
C ALA A 61 16.36 19.06 27.38
#